data_AF-A0A4U3KWB2-F1
#
_entry.id   AF-A0A4U3KWB2-F1
#
_cell.length_a   1.000
_cell.length_b   1.000
_cell.length_c   1.000
_cell.angle_alpha   90.00
_cell.angle_beta   90.00
_cell.angle_gamma   90.00
#
_symmetry.space_group_name_H-M   'P 1'
#
loop_
_entity.id
_entity.type
_entity.pdbx_description
1 polymer ?
#
loop_
_entity_poly.entity_id
_entity_poly.type
_entity_poly.pdbx_seq_one_letter_code
_entity_poly.pdbx_strand_id
1 'polypeptide(L)'
;MTNEQIEQFLTSKTLSKVIDINFKKRNAIRGMFVNTSDFEDLKSKNLWRIITEARIEDWKKTKDMGLSRIYNGSDFTRLKAE
;
A
#
# COMPACT_ATOMS: atom_id res chain seq x y z
N MET A 1 -2.25 0.77 -12.21
CA MET A 1 -1.47 2.02 -12.35
C MET A 1 0.00 1.66 -12.58
N THR A 2 0.80 2.56 -13.17
CA THR A 2 2.26 2.37 -13.27
C THR A 2 2.92 2.58 -11.91
N ASN A 3 4.16 2.10 -11.74
CA ASN A 3 4.93 2.35 -10.53
C ASN A 3 5.10 3.86 -10.29
N GLU A 4 5.48 4.63 -11.31
CA GLU A 4 5.69 6.08 -11.24
C GLU A 4 4.43 6.82 -10.75
N GLN A 5 3.25 6.44 -11.23
CA GLN A 5 1.98 7.04 -10.78
C GLN A 5 1.71 6.77 -9.30
N ILE A 6 2.03 5.56 -8.84
CA ILE A 6 1.82 5.16 -7.44
C ILE A 6 2.85 5.87 -6.56
N GLU A 7 4.10 6.00 -6.99
CA GLU A 7 5.15 6.75 -6.29
C GLU A 7 4.81 8.23 -6.15
N GLN A 8 4.37 8.88 -7.23
CA GLN A 8 3.94 10.27 -7.19
C GLN A 8 2.80 10.50 -6.21
N PHE A 9 1.92 9.51 -6.05
CA PHE A 9 0.86 9.54 -5.05
C PHE A 9 1.41 9.33 -3.62
N LEU A 10 2.35 8.41 -3.46
CA LEU A 10 3.03 8.04 -2.21
C LEU A 10 4.15 9.02 -1.82
N THR A 11 3.83 10.31 -1.79
CA THR A 11 4.73 11.29 -1.17
C THR A 11 4.81 11.07 0.34
N SER A 12 5.79 11.70 1.01
CA SER A 12 6.01 11.58 2.46
C SER A 12 4.76 11.87 3.31
N LYS A 13 3.80 12.63 2.79
CA LYS A 13 2.53 12.95 3.47
C LYS A 13 1.48 11.83 3.38
N THR A 14 1.61 10.91 2.43
CA THR A 14 0.62 9.86 2.15
C THR A 14 1.09 8.48 2.59
N LEU A 15 2.41 8.26 2.68
CA LEU A 15 3.03 6.99 3.07
C LEU A 15 2.56 6.47 4.45
N SER A 16 2.27 7.37 5.39
CA SER A 16 1.81 7.01 6.74
C SER A 16 0.30 7.19 6.94
N LYS A 17 -0.45 7.41 5.86
CA LYS A 17 -1.90 7.61 5.90
C LYS A 17 -2.63 6.34 5.48
N VAL A 18 -3.80 6.16 6.09
CA VAL A 18 -4.79 5.22 5.57
C VAL A 18 -5.42 5.85 4.33
N ILE A 19 -5.41 5.12 3.24
CA ILE A 19 -5.98 5.57 1.96
C ILE A 19 -6.92 4.52 1.40
N ASP A 20 -7.81 4.95 0.52
CA ASP A 20 -8.66 4.07 -0.27
C ASP A 20 -7.92 3.59 -1.52
N ILE A 21 -7.89 2.27 -1.70
CA ILE A 21 -7.24 1.58 -2.81
C ILE A 21 -8.33 0.79 -3.56
N ASN A 22 -8.62 1.22 -4.79
CA ASN A 22 -9.57 0.55 -5.66
C ASN A 22 -8.82 -0.36 -6.63
N PHE A 23 -9.42 -1.50 -6.95
CA PHE A 23 -8.83 -2.50 -7.82
C PHE A 23 -9.72 -2.81 -9.02
N LYS A 24 -9.13 -3.41 -10.06
CA LYS A 24 -9.83 -3.83 -11.27
C LYS A 24 -10.82 -4.97 -11.03
N LYS A 25 -10.40 -5.97 -10.23
CA LYS A 25 -11.09 -7.28 -10.12
C LYS A 25 -11.55 -7.64 -8.71
N ARG A 26 -11.31 -6.78 -7.72
CA ARG A 26 -11.65 -7.03 -6.31
C ARG A 26 -12.20 -5.78 -5.65
N ASN A 27 -12.84 -5.97 -4.51
CA ASN A 27 -13.37 -4.90 -3.69
C ASN A 27 -12.26 -3.92 -3.29
N ALA A 28 -12.63 -2.64 -3.25
CA ALA A 28 -11.77 -1.61 -2.70
C ALA A 28 -11.43 -1.94 -1.23
N ILE A 29 -10.23 -1.55 -0.82
CA ILE A 29 -9.80 -1.67 0.57
C ILE A 29 -9.30 -0.33 1.07
N ARG A 30 -9.41 -0.11 2.38
CA ARG A 30 -8.70 0.96 3.08
C ARG A 30 -7.46 0.38 3.74
N GLY A 31 -6.33 1.03 3.51
CA GLY A 31 -5.04 0.55 4.01
C GLY A 31 -3.92 1.57 3.87
N MET A 32 -2.80 1.24 4.49
CA MET A 32 -1.61 2.07 4.54
C MET A 32 -0.47 1.34 3.83
N PHE A 33 0.24 2.07 2.96
CA PHE A 33 1.45 1.57 2.33
C PHE A 33 2.58 1.54 3.35
N VAL A 34 3.44 0.53 3.28
CA VAL A 34 4.55 0.41 4.23
C VAL A 34 5.88 0.49 3.49
N ASN A 35 6.74 1.38 3.96
CA ASN A 35 8.12 1.44 3.54
C ASN A 35 8.97 0.54 4.45
N THR A 36 9.39 -0.61 3.91
CA THR A 36 10.28 -1.57 4.56
C THR A 36 11.57 -1.71 3.76
N SER A 37 12.54 -2.48 4.27
CA SER A 37 13.83 -2.71 3.60
C SER A 37 13.72 -3.22 2.16
N ASP A 38 12.65 -3.95 1.86
CA ASP A 38 12.32 -4.51 0.54
C ASP A 38 11.49 -3.57 -0.35
N PHE A 39 11.23 -2.33 0.09
CA PHE A 39 10.38 -1.38 -0.65
C PHE A 39 10.91 -1.11 -2.07
N GLU A 40 12.21 -0.90 -2.24
CA GLU A 40 12.79 -0.62 -3.56
C GLU A 40 12.73 -1.84 -4.50
N ASP A 41 12.96 -3.06 -4.00
CA ASP A 41 12.84 -4.29 -4.78
C ASP A 41 11.39 -4.54 -5.22
N LEU A 42 10.44 -4.40 -4.29
CA LEU A 42 9.01 -4.55 -4.59
C LEU A 42 8.57 -3.50 -5.61
N LYS A 43 8.96 -2.24 -5.41
CA LYS A 43 8.63 -1.12 -6.31
C LYS A 43 9.14 -1.35 -7.73
N SER A 44 10.37 -1.87 -7.90
CA SER A 44 10.92 -2.23 -9.22
C SER A 44 10.05 -3.23 -9.97
N LYS A 45 9.33 -4.10 -9.24
CA LYS A 45 8.40 -5.10 -9.77
C LYS A 45 6.94 -4.63 -9.81
N ASN A 46 6.67 -3.35 -9.53
CA ASN A 46 5.34 -2.78 -9.32
C ASN A 46 4.53 -3.56 -8.26
N LEU A 47 5.19 -3.99 -7.20
CA LEU A 47 4.60 -4.64 -6.04
C LEU A 47 4.60 -3.68 -4.85
N TRP A 48 3.54 -3.74 -4.06
CA TRP A 48 3.32 -2.79 -2.96
C TRP A 48 2.82 -3.51 -1.72
N ARG A 49 3.51 -3.33 -0.60
CA ARG A 49 3.03 -3.78 0.72
C ARG A 49 2.00 -2.81 1.25
N ILE A 50 0.84 -3.36 1.58
CA ILE A 50 -0.26 -2.62 2.19
C ILE A 50 -0.71 -3.36 3.44
N ILE A 51 -0.95 -2.59 4.50
CA ILE A 51 -1.60 -3.06 5.72
C ILE A 51 -3.03 -2.54 5.70
N THR A 52 -3.99 -3.45 5.77
CA THR A 52 -5.42 -3.10 5.85
C THR A 52 -5.71 -2.35 7.14
N GLU A 53 -6.63 -1.38 7.10
CA GLU A 53 -7.01 -0.56 8.25
C GLU A 53 -7.23 -1.36 9.54
N ALA A 54 -7.95 -2.49 9.46
CA ALA A 54 -8.21 -3.39 10.57
C ALA A 54 -6.98 -4.01 11.25
N ARG A 55 -5.80 -3.96 10.62
CA ARG A 55 -4.54 -4.55 11.12
C ARG A 55 -3.46 -3.51 11.41
N ILE A 56 -3.75 -2.22 11.18
CA ILE A 56 -2.77 -1.15 11.35
C ILE A 56 -2.35 -1.01 12.81
N GLU A 57 -3.30 -1.11 13.74
CA GLU A 57 -2.99 -1.00 15.17
C GLU A 57 -2.11 -2.15 15.66
N ASP A 58 -2.41 -3.38 15.27
CA ASP A 58 -1.61 -4.55 15.59
C ASP A 58 -0.21 -4.42 15.01
N TRP A 59 -0.09 -4.03 13.74
CA TRP A 59 1.21 -3.82 13.12
C TRP A 59 2.01 -2.69 13.78
N LYS A 60 1.36 -1.61 14.22
CA LYS A 60 2.05 -0.54 14.94
C LYS A 60 2.68 -1.03 16.24
N LYS A 61 2.04 -2.00 16.92
CA LYS A 61 2.52 -2.60 18.18
C LYS A 61 3.58 -3.68 17.95
N THR A 62 3.35 -4.59 17.01
CA THR A 62 4.19 -5.78 16.82
C THR A 62 5.26 -5.62 15.74
N LYS A 63 5.05 -4.69 14.80
CA LYS A 63 5.80 -4.58 13.54
C LYS A 63 5.82 -5.87 12.72
N ASP A 64 4.83 -6.74 12.93
CA ASP A 64 4.74 -8.04 12.27
C ASP A 64 4.37 -7.89 10.79
N MET A 65 5.29 -8.27 9.91
CA MET A 65 5.08 -8.21 8.46
C MET A 65 4.05 -9.21 7.95
N GLY A 66 3.69 -10.24 8.73
CA GLY A 66 2.58 -11.16 8.45
C GLY A 66 1.20 -10.47 8.44
N LEU A 67 1.10 -9.28 9.03
CA LEU A 67 -0.11 -8.46 8.98
C LEU A 67 -0.24 -7.68 7.66
N SER A 68 0.85 -7.56 6.90
CA SER A 68 0.87 -6.94 5.57
C SER A 68 0.49 -7.92 4.47
N ARG A 69 0.03 -7.38 3.34
CA ARG A 69 -0.17 -8.13 2.10
C ARG A 69 0.51 -7.41 0.94
N ILE A 70 1.08 -8.18 0.03
CA ILE A 70 1.69 -7.66 -1.19
C ILE A 70 0.61 -7.64 -2.27
N TYR A 71 0.54 -6.51 -2.98
CA TYR A 71 -0.38 -6.32 -4.08
C TYR A 71 0.35 -5.82 -5.33
N ASN A 72 -0.11 -6.24 -6.50
CA ASN A 72 0.41 -5.74 -7.77
C ASN A 72 -0.23 -4.38 -8.10
N GLY A 73 0.58 -3.35 -8.29
CA GLY A 73 0.12 -2.00 -8.63
C GLY A 73 -0.63 -1.92 -9.96
N SER A 74 -0.42 -2.89 -10.85
CA SER A 74 -1.16 -3.03 -12.11
C SER A 74 -2.65 -3.33 -11.88
N ASP A 75 -3.00 -3.90 -10.73
CA ASP A 75 -4.39 -4.13 -10.33
C ASP A 75 -5.07 -2.85 -9.83
N PHE A 76 -4.31 -1.82 -9.46
CA PHE A 76 -4.87 -0.59 -8.90
C PHE A 76 -5.54 0.22 -10.00
N THR A 77 -6.77 0.66 -9.75
CA THR A 77 -7.55 1.55 -10.61
C THR A 77 -7.56 2.98 -10.08
N ARG A 78 -7.57 3.17 -8.76
CA ARG A 78 -7.60 4.49 -8.12
C ARG A 78 -7.04 4.44 -6.70
N LEU A 79 -6.25 5.45 -6.35
CA LEU A 79 -5.77 5.72 -4.99
C LEU A 79 -6.37 7.05 -4.51
N LYS A 80 -6.83 7.13 -3.26
CA LYS A 80 -7.39 8.36 -2.68
C LYS A 80 -7.00 8.48 -1.21
N ALA A 81 -6.30 9.56 -0.87
CA ALA A 81 -6.01 9.92 0.51
C ALA A 81 -7.10 10.87 1.01
N GLU A 82 -7.54 10.67 2.26
CA GLU A 82 -8.33 11.68 2.98
C GLU A 82 -7.47 12.83 3.52
#